data_AF-A0A8H6QN95-F1
#
_entry.id   AF-A0A8H6QN95-F1
#
_cell.length_a   1.000
_cell.length_b   1.000
_cell.length_c   1.000
_cell.angle_alpha   90.00
_cell.angle_beta   90.00
_cell.angle_gamma   90.00
#
_symmetry.space_group_name_H-M   'P 1'
#
loop_
_entity.id
_entity.type
_entity.pdbx_description
1 polymer ?
#
loop_
_entity_poly.entity_id
_entity_poly.type
_entity_poly.pdbx_seq_one_letter_code
_entity_poly.pdbx_strand_id
1 'polypeptide(L)'
;MDPDAQIQQEQELPESEKKSKIQALLSRAQRPEVLLVQFFRQVYDEYLGASNLVKPTEPETFEDVAVNEGCKMVRGSLIVRNRHLRCHLLRLPIQVRYRIYGFLFCHHNSYVEIGGPYNHQIGNLAILRTSHVFYHEASIALYHSLGDRLLFFRNYGSKSADFLRRQPTPLPCCRNRVFQQWLEYPCRNKEIVWRRSFRKIVFLIGASEPLLAVQRRWAFAEFITTLRMSEPLRVHELSVVVYNQWKIPGFDEGDLVRALFSGGIEFLGRLIFRGLAEDETERLTQLIFALRIPNLAIERIRTRAQEEEVSINLYALKYKIDDGEKDLTVSLCTFESKTDDK
;
A
#
# COMPACT_ATOMS: atom_id res chain seq x y z
N MET A 1 -16.82 37.27 44.72
CA MET A 1 -15.98 36.40 45.56
C MET A 1 -16.04 35.05 44.90
N ASP A 2 -15.00 34.73 44.12
CA ASP A 2 -14.96 33.52 43.28
C ASP A 2 -14.52 32.30 44.09
N PRO A 3 -15.20 31.15 43.93
CA PRO A 3 -14.80 29.89 44.52
C PRO A 3 -13.94 29.08 43.53
N ASP A 4 -12.71 29.52 43.28
CA ASP A 4 -11.72 28.75 42.53
C ASP A 4 -10.72 28.07 43.49
N ALA A 5 -11.07 26.89 43.96
CA ALA A 5 -10.11 25.97 44.59
C ALA A 5 -10.66 24.55 44.61
N GLN A 6 -10.53 23.83 43.49
CA GLN A 6 -10.35 22.37 43.41
C GLN A 6 -10.53 21.92 41.95
N ILE A 7 -9.47 21.50 41.27
CA ILE A 7 -9.48 20.46 40.22
C ILE A 7 -8.03 20.01 39.97
N GLN A 8 -7.78 18.74 40.32
CA GLN A 8 -6.91 17.76 39.68
C GLN A 8 -5.38 18.00 39.64
N GLN A 9 -4.68 17.43 40.62
CA GLN A 9 -3.38 16.80 40.37
C GLN A 9 -3.63 15.48 39.65
N GLU A 10 -3.48 15.46 38.32
CA GLU A 10 -3.15 14.22 37.61
C GLU A 10 -1.74 13.80 38.05
N GLN A 11 -1.63 12.63 38.69
CA GLN A 11 -0.34 12.01 38.96
C GLN A 11 0.31 11.63 37.62
N GLU A 12 1.19 12.50 37.13
CA GLU A 12 2.13 12.17 36.07
C GLU A 12 3.03 11.01 36.54
N LEU A 13 2.83 9.83 35.97
CA LEU A 13 3.76 8.72 36.11
C LEU A 13 5.15 9.13 35.63
N PRO A 14 6.22 8.84 36.40
CA PRO A 14 7.58 9.28 36.08
C PRO A 14 8.05 8.72 34.73
N GLU A 15 8.72 9.57 33.93
CA GLU A 15 9.16 9.30 32.56
C GLU A 15 10.00 8.01 32.40
N SER A 16 10.57 7.49 33.48
CA SER A 16 11.33 6.23 33.52
C SER A 16 10.44 4.99 33.32
N GLU A 17 9.20 5.01 33.78
CA GLU A 17 8.24 3.91 33.58
C GLU A 17 7.57 3.94 32.18
N LYS A 18 7.40 5.14 31.60
CA LYS A 18 6.98 5.28 30.20
C LYS A 18 8.05 4.77 29.23
N LYS A 19 9.33 5.06 29.51
CA LYS A 19 10.47 4.51 28.75
C LYS A 19 10.59 2.99 28.89
N SER A 20 10.38 2.42 30.08
CA SER A 20 10.47 0.96 30.28
C SER A 20 9.35 0.18 29.58
N LYS A 21 8.11 0.72 29.55
CA LYS A 21 7.01 0.12 28.78
C LYS A 21 7.23 0.23 27.28
N ILE A 22 7.70 1.37 26.76
CA ILE A 22 8.04 1.52 25.32
C ILE A 22 9.18 0.57 24.91
N GLN A 23 10.15 0.35 25.80
CA GLN A 23 11.25 -0.59 25.56
C GLN A 23 10.81 -2.06 25.61
N ALA A 24 9.81 -2.40 26.43
CA ALA A 24 9.13 -3.70 26.42
C ALA A 24 8.13 -3.87 25.24
N LEU A 25 7.62 -2.77 24.69
CA LEU A 25 6.72 -2.76 23.52
C LEU A 25 7.49 -2.98 22.22
N LEU A 26 8.71 -2.46 22.12
CA LEU A 26 9.63 -2.70 21.00
C LEU A 26 10.17 -4.15 20.98
N SER A 27 10.34 -4.78 22.14
CA SER A 27 10.92 -6.13 22.24
C SER A 27 10.02 -7.25 21.70
N ARG A 28 8.70 -7.03 21.58
CA ARG A 28 7.75 -8.01 21.00
C ARG A 28 7.72 -7.95 19.47
N ALA A 29 7.86 -6.77 18.89
CA ALA A 29 8.02 -6.56 17.45
C ALA A 29 9.43 -6.96 16.94
N GLN A 30 10.42 -6.99 17.83
CA GLN A 30 11.81 -7.44 17.60
C GLN A 30 12.01 -8.96 17.81
N ARG A 31 10.94 -9.75 18.00
CA ARG A 31 11.11 -11.21 18.08
C ARG A 31 11.59 -11.73 16.72
N PRO A 32 12.70 -12.51 16.68
CA PRO A 32 13.36 -12.93 15.46
C PRO A 32 12.58 -14.01 14.69
N GLU A 33 11.47 -14.51 15.25
CA GLU A 33 10.66 -15.55 14.64
C GLU A 33 9.63 -14.94 13.69
N VAL A 34 9.81 -15.27 12.42
CA VAL A 34 8.95 -14.87 11.32
C VAL A 34 8.31 -16.13 10.75
N LEU A 35 6.97 -16.14 10.69
CA LEU A 35 6.24 -17.17 9.97
C LEU A 35 6.09 -16.72 8.52
N LEU A 36 6.75 -17.42 7.61
CA LEU A 36 6.65 -17.21 6.18
C LEU A 36 5.72 -18.25 5.57
N VAL A 37 4.74 -17.77 4.81
CA VAL A 37 3.84 -18.59 3.99
C VAL A 37 4.11 -18.22 2.53
N GLN A 38 4.68 -19.16 1.79
CA GLN A 38 5.05 -18.99 0.39
C GLN A 38 3.99 -19.63 -0.51
N PHE A 39 3.51 -18.86 -1.46
CA PHE A 39 2.61 -19.34 -2.52
C PHE A 39 3.44 -19.65 -3.76
N PHE A 40 3.13 -20.75 -4.42
CA PHE A 40 3.76 -21.20 -5.65
C PHE A 40 2.78 -21.12 -6.80
N ARG A 41 3.31 -20.96 -8.02
CA ARG A 41 2.53 -21.05 -9.24
C ARG A 41 2.61 -22.48 -9.76
N GLN A 42 1.46 -23.10 -9.98
CA GLN A 42 1.40 -24.38 -10.69
C GLN A 42 1.57 -24.12 -12.19
N VAL A 43 2.55 -24.77 -12.80
CA VAL A 43 2.83 -24.70 -14.24
C VAL A 43 2.70 -26.11 -14.77
N TYR A 44 1.85 -26.27 -15.79
CA TYR A 44 1.71 -27.55 -16.49
C TYR A 44 2.78 -27.63 -17.57
N ASP A 45 3.61 -28.66 -17.49
CA ASP A 45 4.57 -28.98 -18.53
C ASP A 45 3.90 -29.92 -19.53
N GLU A 46 3.53 -29.38 -20.69
CA GLU A 46 2.88 -30.15 -21.77
C GLU A 46 3.79 -31.26 -22.31
N TYR A 47 5.13 -31.12 -22.22
CA TYR A 47 6.07 -32.11 -22.71
C TYR A 47 6.24 -33.28 -21.74
N LEU A 48 6.21 -33.01 -20.44
CA LEU A 48 6.34 -34.04 -19.40
C LEU A 48 5.00 -34.58 -18.90
N GLY A 49 3.87 -33.97 -19.30
CA GLY A 49 2.54 -34.31 -18.80
C GLY A 49 2.39 -34.11 -17.28
N ALA A 50 3.23 -33.26 -16.68
CA ALA A 50 3.38 -33.12 -15.24
C ALA A 50 3.15 -31.67 -14.81
N SER A 51 2.55 -31.48 -13.62
CA SER A 51 2.43 -30.15 -13.02
C SER A 51 3.57 -29.88 -12.05
N ASN A 52 4.34 -28.83 -12.30
CA ASN A 52 5.43 -28.38 -11.44
C ASN A 52 5.01 -27.15 -10.62
N LEU A 53 5.46 -27.08 -9.37
CA LEU A 53 5.35 -25.89 -8.54
C LEU A 53 6.58 -25.02 -8.74
N VAL A 54 6.38 -23.82 -9.25
CA VAL A 54 7.45 -22.85 -9.52
C VAL A 54 7.28 -21.65 -8.60
N LYS A 55 8.39 -21.05 -8.17
CA LYS A 55 8.33 -19.78 -7.45
C LYS A 55 7.59 -18.75 -8.30
N PRO A 56 6.73 -17.91 -7.70
CA PRO A 56 6.01 -16.91 -8.46
C PRO A 56 6.97 -15.96 -9.17
N THR A 57 6.58 -15.52 -10.36
CA THR A 57 7.30 -14.50 -11.10
C THR A 57 7.41 -13.23 -10.25
N GLU A 58 8.54 -12.55 -10.35
CA GLU A 58 8.67 -11.22 -9.77
C GLU A 58 7.57 -10.30 -10.28
N PRO A 59 7.07 -9.36 -9.45
CA PRO A 59 6.09 -8.38 -9.90
C PRO A 59 6.64 -7.61 -11.10
N GLU A 60 5.79 -7.43 -12.12
CA GLU A 60 6.11 -6.56 -13.25
C GLU A 60 6.40 -5.14 -12.74
N THR A 61 7.35 -4.46 -13.36
CA THR A 61 7.72 -3.12 -12.93
C THR A 61 6.64 -2.10 -13.30
N PHE A 62 6.55 -1.00 -12.56
CA PHE A 62 5.73 0.15 -12.94
C PHE A 62 5.94 0.55 -14.40
N GLU A 63 7.20 0.59 -14.87
CA GLU A 63 7.51 0.98 -16.24
C GLU A 63 6.87 0.00 -17.24
N ASP A 64 6.98 -1.31 -17.02
CA ASP A 64 6.43 -2.33 -17.92
C ASP A 64 4.90 -2.23 -18.01
N VAL A 65 4.22 -2.18 -16.86
CA VAL A 65 2.75 -2.17 -16.81
C VAL A 65 2.20 -0.84 -17.32
N ALA A 66 2.69 0.27 -16.80
CA ALA A 66 2.13 1.59 -17.11
C ALA A 66 2.39 1.99 -18.56
N VAL A 67 3.57 1.68 -19.12
CA VAL A 67 3.87 1.92 -20.53
C VAL A 67 3.02 1.03 -21.44
N ASN A 68 2.85 -0.25 -21.10
CA ASN A 68 2.03 -1.16 -21.90
C ASN A 68 0.56 -0.68 -21.96
N GLU A 69 -0.02 -0.30 -20.84
CA GLU A 69 -1.38 0.28 -20.80
C GLU A 69 -1.43 1.64 -21.53
N GLY A 70 -0.39 2.46 -21.40
CA GLY A 70 -0.27 3.73 -22.13
C GLY A 70 -0.23 3.55 -23.65
N CYS A 71 0.47 2.53 -24.15
CA CYS A 71 0.57 2.23 -25.58
C CYS A 71 -0.79 1.93 -26.21
N LYS A 72 -1.73 1.33 -25.46
CA LYS A 72 -3.10 1.06 -25.94
C LYS A 72 -3.90 2.34 -26.18
N MET A 73 -3.57 3.41 -25.44
CA MET A 73 -4.28 4.69 -25.52
C MET A 73 -3.88 5.58 -26.69
N VAL A 74 -2.68 5.38 -27.25
CA VAL A 74 -2.09 6.28 -28.24
C VAL A 74 -1.80 5.58 -29.57
N ARG A 75 -1.72 6.36 -30.65
CA ARG A 75 -1.29 5.83 -31.95
C ARG A 75 0.19 5.44 -31.94
N GLY A 76 0.57 4.51 -32.82
CA GLY A 76 1.96 4.08 -33.00
C GLY A 76 2.96 5.24 -33.21
N SER A 77 2.53 6.35 -33.84
CA SER A 77 3.37 7.54 -34.02
C SER A 77 3.75 8.24 -32.70
N LEU A 78 2.89 8.17 -31.68
CA LEU A 78 3.14 8.69 -30.33
C LEU A 78 3.90 7.69 -29.44
N ILE A 79 3.99 6.42 -29.86
CA ILE A 79 4.76 5.38 -29.15
C ILE A 79 6.26 5.55 -29.44
N VAL A 80 6.63 5.54 -30.73
CA VAL A 80 8.05 5.44 -31.14
C VAL A 80 8.77 6.78 -31.03
N ARG A 81 8.16 7.86 -31.55
CA ARG A 81 8.60 9.28 -31.58
C ARG A 81 8.05 9.95 -32.84
N ASN A 82 7.54 11.17 -32.72
CA ASN A 82 7.12 11.95 -33.89
C ASN A 82 7.67 13.39 -33.83
N ARG A 83 8.68 13.66 -34.66
CA ARG A 83 9.35 14.97 -34.76
C ARG A 83 8.48 16.09 -35.32
N HIS A 84 7.38 15.76 -35.99
CA HIS A 84 6.51 16.73 -36.67
C HIS A 84 5.41 17.31 -35.78
N LEU A 85 5.27 16.83 -34.54
CA LEU A 85 4.30 17.34 -33.59
C LEU A 85 4.72 18.72 -33.05
N ARG A 86 3.75 19.60 -32.77
CA ARG A 86 4.05 20.92 -32.20
C ARG A 86 4.42 20.85 -30.72
N CYS A 87 3.78 19.97 -29.96
CA CYS A 87 4.06 19.79 -28.54
C CYS A 87 5.38 19.01 -28.34
N HIS A 88 6.37 19.62 -27.68
CA HIS A 88 7.65 18.99 -27.39
C HIS A 88 7.54 17.70 -26.57
N LEU A 89 6.62 17.64 -25.61
CA LEU A 89 6.41 16.43 -24.82
C LEU A 89 5.86 15.27 -25.66
N LEU A 90 4.95 15.53 -26.61
CA LEU A 90 4.44 14.49 -27.52
C LEU A 90 5.47 14.06 -28.58
N ARG A 91 6.55 14.83 -28.79
CA ARG A 91 7.67 14.38 -29.63
C ARG A 91 8.48 13.26 -28.97
N LEU A 92 8.46 13.16 -27.65
CA LEU A 92 9.21 12.15 -26.91
C LEU A 92 8.56 10.77 -27.11
N PRO A 93 9.35 9.68 -27.15
CA PRO A 93 8.81 8.32 -27.08
C PRO A 93 7.97 8.13 -25.82
N ILE A 94 6.97 7.24 -25.87
CA ILE A 94 6.07 7.02 -24.73
C ILE A 94 6.82 6.55 -23.48
N GLN A 95 7.86 5.74 -23.64
CA GLN A 95 8.72 5.28 -22.54
C GLN A 95 9.33 6.47 -21.79
N VAL A 96 9.78 7.50 -22.51
CA VAL A 96 10.36 8.71 -21.90
C VAL A 96 9.29 9.53 -21.18
N ARG A 97 8.08 9.63 -21.74
CA ARG A 97 6.96 10.31 -21.07
C ARG A 97 6.57 9.61 -19.76
N TYR A 98 6.51 8.28 -19.76
CA TYR A 98 6.22 7.50 -18.56
C TYR A 98 7.34 7.54 -17.52
N ARG A 99 8.61 7.70 -17.92
CA ARG A 99 9.68 8.03 -16.98
C ARG A 99 9.45 9.39 -16.31
N ILE A 100 9.03 10.42 -17.06
CA ILE A 100 8.66 11.72 -16.49
C ILE A 100 7.51 11.54 -15.48
N TYR A 101 6.48 10.78 -15.82
CA TYR A 101 5.40 10.48 -14.88
C TYR A 101 5.88 9.69 -13.66
N GLY A 102 6.83 8.77 -13.83
CA GLY A 102 7.47 8.06 -12.73
C GLY A 102 8.22 9.00 -11.78
N PHE A 103 8.83 10.07 -12.28
CA PHE A 103 9.41 11.13 -11.44
C PHE A 103 8.34 11.95 -10.72
N LEU A 104 7.21 12.23 -11.36
CA LEU A 104 6.11 13.00 -10.78
C LEU A 104 5.31 12.21 -9.74
N PHE A 105 5.14 10.91 -9.97
CA PHE A 105 4.44 10.00 -9.10
C PHE A 105 5.44 9.02 -8.50
N CYS A 106 5.89 9.30 -7.27
CA CYS A 106 6.76 8.40 -6.52
C CYS A 106 6.22 6.96 -6.59
N HIS A 107 7.06 5.96 -6.79
CA HIS A 107 6.63 4.57 -6.89
C HIS A 107 7.67 3.66 -6.22
N HIS A 108 8.90 3.64 -6.73
CA HIS A 108 10.03 2.88 -6.18
C HIS A 108 10.26 3.11 -4.68
N ASN A 109 9.93 2.10 -3.86
CA ASN A 109 10.11 2.07 -2.41
C ASN A 109 9.54 3.29 -1.67
N SER A 110 8.63 4.02 -2.33
CA SER A 110 7.95 5.13 -1.70
C SER A 110 6.85 4.60 -0.78
N TYR A 111 6.70 5.24 0.37
CA TYR A 111 5.80 4.79 1.42
C TYR A 111 4.48 5.56 1.37
N VAL A 112 3.37 4.86 1.55
CA VAL A 112 2.05 5.46 1.73
C VAL A 112 1.39 4.86 2.95
N GLU A 113 1.16 5.69 3.96
CA GLU A 113 0.33 5.35 5.10
C GLU A 113 -1.14 5.55 4.77
N ILE A 114 -1.94 4.51 4.97
CA ILE A 114 -3.38 4.57 4.83
C ILE A 114 -3.97 4.63 6.24
N GLY A 115 -4.63 5.75 6.52
CA GLY A 115 -5.27 6.02 7.81
C GLY A 115 -4.63 7.12 8.67
N GLY A 116 -3.53 7.74 8.22
CA GLY A 116 -2.96 8.94 8.85
C GLY A 116 -3.66 10.24 8.43
N PRO A 117 -3.40 11.36 9.14
CA PRO A 117 -3.88 12.68 8.70
C PRO A 117 -3.33 12.98 7.31
N TYR A 118 -4.24 13.22 6.36
CA TYR A 118 -3.93 13.50 4.95
C TYR A 118 -3.08 14.76 4.85
N ASN A 119 -1.76 14.62 4.82
CA ASN A 119 -0.87 15.73 4.56
C ASN A 119 -0.44 15.75 3.08
N HIS A 120 -0.99 16.76 2.42
CA HIS A 120 -0.43 17.56 1.32
C HIS A 120 -0.68 17.15 -0.14
N GLN A 121 -1.38 18.09 -0.80
CA GLN A 121 -1.05 18.69 -2.11
C GLN A 121 -1.08 17.79 -3.35
N ILE A 122 -2.25 17.25 -3.70
CA ILE A 122 -2.62 17.11 -5.13
C ILE A 122 -3.24 18.45 -5.59
N GLY A 123 -2.53 19.54 -5.30
CA GLY A 123 -2.92 20.89 -5.64
C GLY A 123 -1.89 21.45 -6.62
N ASN A 124 -1.85 20.90 -7.84
CA ASN A 124 -1.42 21.57 -9.09
C ASN A 124 -1.17 20.56 -10.23
N LEU A 125 -2.12 19.65 -10.47
CA LEU A 125 -2.17 18.86 -11.71
C LEU A 125 -3.05 19.53 -12.79
N ALA A 126 -3.26 20.85 -12.72
CA ALA A 126 -4.08 21.58 -13.68
C ALA A 126 -3.61 21.36 -15.12
N ILE A 127 -2.28 21.24 -15.34
CA ILE A 127 -1.67 20.95 -16.65
C ILE A 127 -2.01 19.56 -17.19
N LEU A 128 -2.32 18.60 -16.31
CA LEU A 128 -2.79 17.29 -16.76
C LEU A 128 -4.23 17.36 -17.24
N ARG A 129 -5.03 18.33 -16.80
CA ARG A 129 -6.41 18.52 -17.25
C ARG A 129 -6.51 19.31 -18.56
N THR A 130 -5.45 20.00 -18.98
CA THR A 130 -5.45 20.83 -20.21
C THR A 130 -5.26 20.02 -21.49
N SER A 131 -4.79 18.77 -21.41
CA SER A 131 -4.64 17.87 -22.56
C SER A 131 -5.23 16.51 -22.26
N HIS A 132 -6.08 16.02 -23.17
CA HIS A 132 -6.70 14.70 -23.06
C HIS A 132 -5.66 13.58 -22.97
N VAL A 133 -4.61 13.63 -23.81
CA VAL A 133 -3.57 12.59 -23.83
C VAL A 133 -2.79 12.58 -22.52
N PHE A 134 -2.32 13.74 -22.06
CA PHE A 134 -1.55 13.82 -20.81
C PHE A 134 -2.38 13.47 -19.59
N TYR A 135 -3.69 13.78 -19.58
CA TYR A 135 -4.58 13.35 -18.51
C TYR A 135 -4.58 11.83 -18.36
N HIS A 136 -4.78 11.11 -19.47
CA HIS A 136 -4.90 9.65 -19.44
C HIS A 136 -3.57 8.97 -19.16
N GLU A 137 -2.48 9.40 -19.81
CA GLU A 137 -1.15 8.83 -19.54
C GLU A 137 -0.77 9.01 -18.06
N ALA A 138 -0.99 10.21 -17.51
CA ALA A 138 -0.72 10.47 -16.10
C ALA A 138 -1.68 9.74 -15.16
N SER A 139 -2.93 9.54 -15.55
CA SER A 139 -3.90 8.77 -14.75
C SER A 139 -3.53 7.29 -14.67
N ILE A 140 -3.10 6.70 -15.78
CA ILE A 140 -2.55 5.34 -15.84
C ILE A 140 -1.31 5.26 -14.96
N ALA A 141 -0.37 6.19 -15.15
CA ALA A 141 0.86 6.25 -14.35
C ALA A 141 0.57 6.38 -12.86
N LEU A 142 -0.32 7.30 -12.45
CA LEU A 142 -0.69 7.45 -11.04
C LEU A 142 -1.32 6.17 -10.48
N TYR A 143 -2.24 5.55 -11.21
CA TYR A 143 -2.93 4.33 -10.78
C TYR A 143 -1.96 3.16 -10.55
N HIS A 144 -1.03 2.93 -11.49
CA HIS A 144 -0.05 1.85 -11.39
C HIS A 144 1.11 2.19 -10.45
N SER A 145 1.45 3.48 -10.27
CA SER A 145 2.49 3.90 -9.32
C SER A 145 2.21 3.40 -7.91
N LEU A 146 0.93 3.32 -7.50
CA LEU A 146 0.53 2.83 -6.18
C LEU A 146 0.85 1.34 -5.97
N GLY A 147 0.85 0.53 -7.03
CA GLY A 147 1.15 -0.90 -6.96
C GLY A 147 2.59 -1.18 -6.54
N ASP A 148 3.52 -0.32 -6.96
CA ASP A 148 4.96 -0.44 -6.65
C ASP A 148 5.36 0.18 -5.30
N ARG A 149 4.43 0.86 -4.63
CA ARG A 149 4.67 1.47 -3.31
C ARG A 149 4.59 0.45 -2.19
N LEU A 150 5.24 0.78 -1.08
CA LEU A 150 5.00 0.13 0.20
C LEU A 150 3.75 0.73 0.84
N LEU A 151 2.69 -0.05 0.95
CA LEU A 151 1.45 0.39 1.58
C LEU A 151 1.38 -0.08 3.03
N PHE A 152 1.17 0.85 3.96
CA PHE A 152 1.05 0.53 5.38
C PHE A 152 -0.35 0.89 5.89
N PHE A 153 -1.07 -0.10 6.38
CA PHE A 153 -2.39 0.06 6.95
C PHE A 153 -2.30 0.09 8.46
N ARG A 154 -2.56 1.28 9.01
CA ARG A 154 -2.74 1.49 10.45
C ARG A 154 -4.21 1.51 10.83
N ASN A 155 -5.04 2.09 9.97
CA ASN A 155 -6.48 2.13 10.12
C ASN A 155 -7.15 1.51 8.90
N TYR A 156 -8.22 0.76 9.14
CA TYR A 156 -8.97 0.03 8.13
C TYR A 156 -10.36 0.64 7.94
N GLY A 157 -11.14 0.08 7.02
CA GLY A 157 -12.54 0.39 6.79
C GLY A 157 -12.88 0.40 5.30
N SER A 158 -14.18 0.56 4.99
CA SER A 158 -14.69 0.59 3.61
C SER A 158 -13.95 1.59 2.71
N LYS A 159 -13.73 2.82 3.19
CA LYS A 159 -13.00 3.87 2.45
C LYS A 159 -11.59 3.46 2.03
N SER A 160 -10.89 2.69 2.86
CA SER A 160 -9.53 2.23 2.56
C SER A 160 -9.53 1.14 1.48
N ALA A 161 -10.53 0.26 1.47
CA ALA A 161 -10.76 -0.69 0.39
C ALA A 161 -11.14 0.02 -0.93
N ASP A 162 -12.00 1.03 -0.85
CA ASP A 162 -12.40 1.82 -2.02
C ASP A 162 -11.21 2.59 -2.62
N PHE A 163 -10.34 3.15 -1.77
CA PHE A 163 -9.12 3.81 -2.21
C PHE A 163 -8.20 2.85 -2.99
N LEU A 164 -8.03 1.61 -2.51
CA LEU A 164 -7.26 0.57 -3.20
C LEU A 164 -7.87 0.10 -4.52
N ARG A 165 -9.09 0.52 -4.86
CA ARG A 165 -9.75 0.15 -6.10
C ARG A 165 -10.08 1.32 -7.00
N ARG A 166 -10.01 2.54 -6.48
CA ARG A 166 -10.41 3.73 -7.21
C ARG A 166 -9.67 3.84 -8.54
N GLN A 167 -10.43 3.70 -9.61
CA GLN A 167 -9.95 3.93 -10.96
C GLN A 167 -10.02 5.42 -11.28
N PRO A 168 -9.11 5.94 -12.13
CA PRO A 168 -9.23 7.28 -12.65
C PRO A 168 -10.55 7.49 -13.38
N THR A 169 -11.22 8.62 -13.11
CA THR A 169 -12.49 8.93 -13.75
C THR A 169 -12.24 9.39 -15.18
N PRO A 170 -12.92 8.83 -16.19
CA PRO A 170 -12.76 9.31 -17.56
C PRO A 170 -13.24 10.76 -17.69
N LEU A 171 -12.55 11.55 -18.52
CA LEU A 171 -12.95 12.92 -18.82
C LEU A 171 -14.35 12.94 -19.47
N PRO A 172 -15.15 14.02 -19.28
CA PRO A 172 -16.48 14.13 -19.89
C PRO A 172 -16.46 14.00 -21.41
N CYS A 173 -15.42 14.53 -22.07
CA CYS A 173 -15.25 14.42 -23.53
C CYS A 173 -15.00 12.98 -24.00
N CYS A 174 -14.54 12.06 -23.13
CA CYS A 174 -14.41 10.64 -23.47
C CYS A 174 -15.75 9.93 -23.65
N ARG A 175 -16.86 10.51 -23.15
CA ARG A 175 -18.21 9.94 -23.24
C ARG A 175 -18.90 10.29 -24.56
N ASN A 176 -18.48 11.37 -25.22
CA ASN A 176 -19.00 11.75 -26.53
C ASN A 176 -18.28 10.96 -27.63
N ARG A 177 -19.04 10.11 -28.34
CA ARG A 177 -18.56 9.41 -29.54
C ARG A 177 -18.48 10.31 -30.77
N VAL A 178 -19.02 11.53 -30.68
CA VAL A 178 -18.91 12.53 -31.73
C VAL A 178 -17.47 12.98 -31.77
N PHE A 179 -16.77 12.49 -32.79
CA PHE A 179 -15.38 12.78 -33.13
C PHE A 179 -15.15 14.30 -33.06
N GLN A 180 -14.63 14.82 -31.94
CA GLN A 180 -14.16 16.20 -31.93
C GLN A 180 -12.86 16.18 -32.73
N GLN A 181 -12.88 16.72 -33.95
CA GLN A 181 -11.75 16.73 -34.89
C GLN A 181 -10.46 17.32 -34.29
N TRP A 182 -10.56 18.06 -33.18
CA TRP A 182 -9.45 18.67 -32.44
C TRP A 182 -8.93 17.81 -31.26
N LEU A 183 -9.72 16.84 -30.79
CA LEU A 183 -9.22 15.76 -29.94
C LEU A 183 -8.62 14.73 -30.89
N GLU A 184 -7.30 14.55 -30.85
CA GLU A 184 -6.60 13.81 -31.90
C GLU A 184 -7.17 12.43 -32.24
N TYR A 185 -7.94 11.70 -31.40
CA TYR A 185 -8.68 10.46 -31.74
C TYR A 185 -9.89 10.25 -30.79
N PRO A 186 -10.85 9.34 -31.09
CA PRO A 186 -11.79 8.82 -30.08
C PRO A 186 -11.02 8.20 -28.91
N CYS A 187 -11.48 8.48 -27.69
CA CYS A 187 -10.85 8.00 -26.47
C CYS A 187 -10.90 6.46 -26.37
N ARG A 188 -9.73 5.83 -26.27
CA ARG A 188 -9.56 4.37 -26.15
C ARG A 188 -9.54 3.88 -24.69
N ASN A 189 -10.12 4.63 -23.76
CA ASN A 189 -10.10 4.29 -22.32
C ASN A 189 -10.71 2.90 -22.01
N LYS A 190 -11.51 2.34 -22.93
CA LYS A 190 -12.06 0.98 -22.84
C LYS A 190 -11.03 -0.13 -23.12
N GLU A 191 -9.94 0.19 -23.79
CA GLU A 191 -8.84 -0.75 -24.10
C GLU A 191 -7.87 -0.90 -22.92
N ILE A 192 -7.91 0.02 -21.94
CA ILE A 192 -7.08 -0.03 -20.73
C ILE A 192 -7.62 -1.10 -19.79
N VAL A 193 -6.72 -1.94 -19.29
CA VAL A 193 -7.02 -2.91 -18.26
C VAL A 193 -6.66 -2.31 -16.90
N TRP A 194 -7.66 -1.88 -16.14
CA TRP A 194 -7.49 -1.33 -14.79
C TRP A 194 -7.34 -2.43 -13.74
N ARG A 195 -6.27 -3.21 -13.86
CA ARG A 195 -5.92 -4.27 -12.92
C ARG A 195 -4.50 -4.02 -12.40
N ARG A 196 -4.36 -3.79 -11.10
CA ARG A 196 -3.05 -3.64 -10.44
C ARG A 196 -2.82 -4.75 -9.43
N SER A 197 -1.60 -5.25 -9.39
CA SER A 197 -1.09 -5.98 -8.24
C SER A 197 -0.30 -5.03 -7.35
N PHE A 198 -0.24 -5.36 -6.06
CA PHE A 198 0.52 -4.62 -5.08
C PHE A 198 1.78 -5.41 -4.74
N ARG A 199 2.92 -4.75 -4.85
CA ARG A 199 4.21 -5.35 -4.56
C ARG A 199 4.34 -5.69 -3.09
N LYS A 200 4.09 -4.73 -2.20
CA LYS A 200 4.24 -4.91 -0.75
C LYS A 200 3.19 -4.16 0.04
N ILE A 201 2.44 -4.88 0.87
CA ILE A 201 1.45 -4.34 1.79
C ILE A 201 1.81 -4.79 3.21
N VAL A 202 1.60 -3.89 4.18
CA VAL A 202 1.80 -4.16 5.59
C VAL A 202 0.48 -3.87 6.32
N PHE A 203 -0.04 -4.87 7.04
CA PHE A 203 -1.20 -4.75 7.92
C PHE A 203 -0.73 -4.72 9.36
N LEU A 204 -1.00 -3.63 10.07
CA LEU A 204 -0.82 -3.57 11.52
C LEU A 204 -2.10 -4.01 12.22
N ILE A 205 -2.03 -5.05 13.06
CA ILE A 205 -3.17 -5.58 13.82
C ILE A 205 -2.88 -5.42 15.31
N GLY A 206 -3.88 -4.93 16.06
CA GLY A 206 -3.74 -4.61 17.48
C GLY A 206 -3.41 -3.14 17.74
N ALA A 207 -3.33 -2.79 19.02
CA ALA A 207 -3.01 -1.45 19.50
C ALA A 207 -2.48 -1.51 20.96
N SER A 208 -1.87 -0.43 21.43
CA SER A 208 -1.51 -0.31 22.85
C SER A 208 -2.75 -0.23 23.75
N GLU A 209 -3.80 0.41 23.25
CA GLU A 209 -5.04 0.68 23.98
C GLU A 209 -6.18 -0.28 23.59
N PRO A 210 -6.92 -0.85 24.57
CA PRO A 210 -7.92 -1.89 24.28
C PRO A 210 -9.06 -1.41 23.39
N LEU A 211 -9.53 -0.18 23.63
CA LEU A 211 -10.61 0.41 22.84
C LEU A 211 -10.20 0.60 21.39
N LEU A 212 -8.98 1.10 21.16
CA LEU A 212 -8.43 1.29 19.82
C LEU A 212 -8.21 -0.06 19.12
N ALA A 213 -7.74 -1.08 19.84
CA ALA A 213 -7.58 -2.44 19.31
C ALA A 213 -8.92 -3.02 18.84
N VAL A 214 -9.98 -2.85 19.64
CA VAL A 214 -11.35 -3.24 19.27
C VAL A 214 -11.80 -2.48 18.02
N GLN A 215 -11.69 -1.16 17.99
CA GLN A 215 -12.07 -0.36 16.82
C GLN A 215 -11.34 -0.79 15.54
N ARG A 216 -10.02 -1.00 15.61
CA ARG A 216 -9.22 -1.49 14.48
C ARG A 216 -9.67 -2.86 14.00
N ARG A 217 -10.02 -3.78 14.91
CA ARG A 217 -10.58 -5.08 14.55
C ARG A 217 -11.89 -4.94 13.77
N TRP A 218 -12.85 -4.15 14.26
CA TRP A 218 -14.12 -3.93 13.57
C TRP A 218 -13.88 -3.35 12.17
N ALA A 219 -13.00 -2.35 12.07
CA ALA A 219 -12.63 -1.74 10.81
C ALA A 219 -11.90 -2.71 9.87
N PHE A 220 -11.07 -3.61 10.39
CA PHE A 220 -10.39 -4.65 9.62
C PHE A 220 -11.39 -5.67 9.06
N ALA A 221 -12.36 -6.10 9.87
CA ALA A 221 -13.43 -6.98 9.43
C ALA A 221 -14.31 -6.33 8.34
N GLU A 222 -14.65 -5.04 8.49
CA GLU A 222 -15.34 -4.27 7.46
C GLU A 222 -14.50 -4.22 6.17
N PHE A 223 -13.22 -3.86 6.27
CA PHE A 223 -12.29 -3.80 5.15
C PHE A 223 -12.22 -5.12 4.39
N ILE A 224 -11.99 -6.24 5.08
CA ILE A 224 -11.92 -7.58 4.46
C ILE A 224 -13.26 -7.96 3.82
N THR A 225 -14.38 -7.63 4.46
CA THR A 225 -15.71 -7.88 3.90
C THR A 225 -15.95 -7.07 2.63
N THR A 226 -15.61 -5.78 2.63
CA THR A 226 -15.66 -4.91 1.43
C THR A 226 -14.74 -5.46 0.35
N LEU A 227 -13.57 -6.00 0.73
CA LEU A 227 -12.68 -6.65 -0.22
C LEU A 227 -13.34 -7.88 -0.86
N ARG A 228 -13.92 -8.76 -0.06
CA ARG A 228 -14.57 -10.00 -0.52
C ARG A 228 -15.78 -9.79 -1.43
N MET A 229 -16.57 -8.73 -1.21
CA MET A 229 -17.78 -8.45 -1.99
C MET A 229 -17.50 -7.95 -3.43
N SER A 230 -16.23 -7.89 -3.84
CA SER A 230 -15.79 -7.34 -5.13
C SER A 230 -14.49 -8.01 -5.57
N GLU A 231 -13.74 -7.45 -6.53
CA GLU A 231 -12.53 -8.08 -7.06
C GLU A 231 -11.42 -8.19 -5.98
N PRO A 232 -10.81 -9.37 -5.78
CA PRO A 232 -9.81 -9.58 -4.74
C PRO A 232 -8.57 -8.69 -4.92
N LEU A 233 -7.97 -8.30 -3.80
CA LEU A 233 -6.73 -7.54 -3.80
C LEU A 233 -5.56 -8.46 -4.16
N ARG A 234 -4.89 -8.20 -5.28
CA ARG A 234 -3.76 -9.01 -5.74
C ARG A 234 -2.47 -8.52 -5.08
N VAL A 235 -1.83 -9.35 -4.27
CA VAL A 235 -0.69 -8.94 -3.45
C VAL A 235 0.48 -9.91 -3.61
N HIS A 236 1.66 -9.41 -3.99
CA HIS A 236 2.88 -10.20 -4.06
C HIS A 236 3.48 -10.44 -2.67
N GLU A 237 3.54 -9.43 -1.81
CA GLU A 237 4.00 -9.58 -0.43
C GLU A 237 3.04 -8.90 0.54
N LEU A 238 2.43 -9.69 1.43
CA LEU A 238 1.65 -9.17 2.55
C LEU A 238 2.38 -9.46 3.85
N SER A 239 2.70 -8.42 4.63
CA SER A 239 3.23 -8.57 5.98
C SER A 239 2.16 -8.22 7.00
N VAL A 240 1.74 -9.18 7.80
CA VAL A 240 0.86 -8.97 8.95
C VAL A 240 1.74 -8.78 10.19
N VAL A 241 1.78 -7.54 10.66
CA VAL A 241 2.51 -7.16 11.87
C VAL A 241 1.52 -7.10 13.01
N VAL A 242 1.74 -7.96 13.99
CA VAL A 242 0.88 -8.12 15.13
C VAL A 242 1.45 -7.33 16.31
N TYR A 243 0.59 -6.54 16.96
CA TYR A 243 0.94 -5.67 18.07
C TYR A 243 0.20 -6.09 19.35
N ASN A 244 0.34 -5.32 20.42
CA ASN A 244 -0.38 -5.58 21.67
C ASN A 244 -1.90 -5.67 21.45
N GLN A 245 -2.56 -6.44 22.31
CA GLN A 245 -4.03 -6.59 22.33
C GLN A 245 -4.63 -6.92 20.96
N TRP A 246 -3.85 -7.56 20.08
CA TRP A 246 -4.36 -8.03 18.80
C TRP A 246 -5.38 -9.16 18.99
N LYS A 247 -5.15 -10.03 20.00
CA LYS A 247 -6.13 -10.98 20.51
C LYS A 247 -7.04 -10.28 21.49
N ILE A 248 -8.33 -10.28 21.16
CA ILE A 248 -9.42 -9.79 22.01
C ILE A 248 -10.58 -10.78 21.90
N PRO A 249 -11.51 -10.82 22.87
CA PRO A 249 -12.66 -11.72 22.79
C PRO A 249 -13.38 -11.65 21.44
N GLY A 250 -13.44 -12.78 20.73
CA GLY A 250 -14.02 -12.89 19.38
C GLY A 250 -13.10 -12.48 18.23
N PHE A 251 -11.79 -12.29 18.47
CA PHE A 251 -10.77 -12.19 17.44
C PHE A 251 -9.49 -12.89 17.87
N ASP A 252 -9.22 -14.03 17.25
CA ASP A 252 -8.05 -14.88 17.48
C ASP A 252 -7.31 -15.25 16.18
N GLU A 253 -6.36 -16.20 16.27
CA GLU A 253 -5.65 -16.77 15.11
C GLU A 253 -6.62 -17.30 14.03
N GLY A 254 -7.69 -17.96 14.47
CA GLY A 254 -8.70 -18.53 13.58
C GLY A 254 -9.46 -17.45 12.83
N ASP A 255 -9.85 -16.38 13.50
CA ASP A 255 -10.48 -15.20 12.88
C ASP A 255 -9.54 -14.52 11.88
N LEU A 256 -8.27 -14.36 12.24
CA LEU A 256 -7.27 -13.77 11.35
C LEU A 256 -7.05 -14.62 10.09
N VAL A 257 -6.89 -15.93 10.22
CA VAL A 257 -6.76 -16.85 9.08
C VAL A 257 -8.03 -16.81 8.22
N ARG A 258 -9.21 -16.90 8.83
CA ARG A 258 -10.47 -16.79 8.09
C ARG A 258 -10.57 -15.48 7.33
N ALA A 259 -10.16 -14.36 7.91
CA ALA A 259 -10.19 -13.06 7.26
C ALA A 259 -9.24 -13.00 6.06
N LEU A 260 -7.98 -13.40 6.23
CA LEU A 260 -6.96 -13.34 5.18
C LEU A 260 -7.25 -14.29 4.01
N PHE A 261 -7.80 -15.47 4.29
CA PHE A 261 -8.12 -16.50 3.29
C PHE A 261 -9.61 -16.52 2.89
N SER A 262 -10.36 -15.45 3.20
CA SER A 262 -11.79 -15.32 2.87
C SER A 262 -12.10 -15.12 1.39
N GLY A 263 -11.08 -15.00 0.54
CA GLY A 263 -11.22 -14.64 -0.88
C GLY A 263 -11.16 -13.13 -1.15
N GLY A 264 -10.99 -12.28 -0.13
CA GLY A 264 -10.77 -10.84 -0.34
C GLY A 264 -9.37 -10.48 -0.83
N ILE A 265 -8.41 -11.40 -0.71
CA ILE A 265 -6.99 -11.21 -1.09
C ILE A 265 -6.56 -12.38 -1.96
N GLU A 266 -5.96 -12.08 -3.12
CA GLU A 266 -5.29 -13.03 -4.01
C GLU A 266 -3.78 -12.94 -3.75
N PHE A 267 -3.21 -13.96 -3.12
CA PHE A 267 -1.78 -14.02 -2.85
C PHE A 267 -0.99 -14.48 -4.08
N LEU A 268 -0.10 -13.62 -4.56
CA LEU A 268 0.75 -13.88 -5.72
C LEU A 268 2.17 -14.28 -5.33
N GLY A 269 2.58 -14.10 -4.08
CA GLY A 269 3.97 -14.33 -3.65
C GLY A 269 4.05 -14.94 -2.25
N ARG A 270 4.11 -14.08 -1.23
CA ARG A 270 4.32 -14.48 0.16
C ARG A 270 3.46 -13.71 1.14
N LEU A 271 3.09 -14.39 2.22
CA LEU A 271 2.45 -13.85 3.40
C LEU A 271 3.40 -14.03 4.58
N ILE A 272 3.67 -12.94 5.31
CA ILE A 272 4.66 -12.89 6.38
C ILE A 272 3.94 -12.48 7.65
N PHE A 273 4.04 -13.26 8.72
CA PHE A 273 3.57 -12.84 10.05
C PHE A 273 4.75 -12.46 10.94
N ARG A 274 4.61 -11.35 11.67
CA ARG A 274 5.61 -10.82 12.61
C ARG A 274 4.95 -10.43 13.93
N GLY A 275 5.70 -10.52 15.04
CA GLY A 275 5.26 -10.10 16.37
C GLY A 275 4.40 -11.11 17.14
N LEU A 276 4.27 -12.34 16.62
CA LEU A 276 3.55 -13.44 17.26
C LEU A 276 4.39 -14.08 18.39
N ALA A 277 3.73 -14.63 19.39
CA ALA A 277 4.37 -15.58 20.32
C ALA A 277 4.44 -17.00 19.72
N GLU A 278 5.26 -17.87 20.32
CA GLU A 278 5.57 -19.20 19.78
C GLU A 278 4.32 -20.08 19.68
N ASP A 279 3.47 -20.05 20.71
CA ASP A 279 2.18 -20.75 20.76
C ASP A 279 1.21 -20.25 19.68
N GLU A 280 1.18 -18.93 19.46
CA GLU A 280 0.34 -18.30 18.43
C GLU A 280 0.81 -18.67 17.03
N THR A 281 2.13 -18.72 16.85
CA THR A 281 2.79 -19.11 15.60
C THR A 281 2.50 -20.57 15.27
N GLU A 282 2.59 -21.45 16.26
CA GLU A 282 2.24 -22.86 16.10
C GLU A 282 0.77 -23.04 15.75
N ARG A 283 -0.12 -22.33 16.46
CA ARG A 283 -1.55 -22.39 16.20
C ARG A 283 -1.90 -21.88 14.80
N LEU A 284 -1.33 -20.76 14.36
CA LEU A 284 -1.49 -20.23 13.00
C LEU A 284 -0.99 -21.22 11.95
N THR A 285 0.17 -21.83 12.18
CA THR A 285 0.74 -22.85 11.30
C THR A 285 -0.26 -23.99 11.09
N GLN A 286 -0.80 -24.54 12.17
CA GLN A 286 -1.80 -25.63 12.12
C GLN A 286 -3.07 -25.21 11.37
N LEU A 287 -3.59 -24.01 11.64
CA LEU A 287 -4.79 -23.48 10.99
C LEU A 287 -4.60 -23.29 9.48
N ILE A 288 -3.45 -22.76 9.06
CA ILE A 288 -3.14 -22.57 7.64
C ILE A 288 -2.95 -23.92 6.94
N PHE A 289 -2.23 -24.87 7.56
CA PHE A 289 -2.13 -26.24 7.03
C PHE A 289 -3.50 -26.92 6.89
N ALA A 290 -4.42 -26.68 7.81
CA ALA A 290 -5.76 -27.24 7.75
C ALA A 290 -6.59 -26.74 6.55
N LEU A 291 -6.23 -25.60 5.93
CA LEU A 291 -6.86 -25.12 4.71
C LEU A 291 -6.55 -25.98 3.47
N ARG A 292 -5.52 -26.83 3.53
CA ARG A 292 -5.11 -27.75 2.44
C ARG A 292 -4.94 -27.06 1.07
N ILE A 293 -4.35 -25.86 1.06
CA ILE A 293 -4.10 -25.11 -0.18
C ILE A 293 -2.96 -25.81 -0.95
N PRO A 294 -3.18 -26.28 -2.19
CA PRO A 294 -2.26 -27.18 -2.89
C PRO A 294 -0.91 -26.56 -3.26
N ASN A 295 -0.86 -25.22 -3.42
CA ASN A 295 0.33 -24.52 -3.90
C ASN A 295 1.02 -23.69 -2.79
N LEU A 296 0.87 -24.09 -1.53
CA LEU A 296 1.34 -23.34 -0.37
C LEU A 296 2.43 -24.13 0.36
N ALA A 297 3.54 -23.47 0.69
CA ALA A 297 4.53 -23.96 1.65
C ALA A 297 4.66 -23.02 2.84
N ILE A 298 4.95 -23.57 4.02
CA ILE A 298 5.15 -22.81 5.24
C ILE A 298 6.60 -22.99 5.70
N GLU A 299 7.30 -21.89 5.88
CA GLU A 299 8.67 -21.85 6.38
C GLU A 299 8.71 -21.03 7.68
N ARG A 300 9.40 -21.57 8.69
CA ARG A 300 9.74 -20.81 9.90
C ARG A 300 11.17 -20.31 9.76
N ILE A 301 11.32 -19.00 9.64
CA ILE A 301 12.64 -18.39 9.49
C ILE A 301 13.00 -17.67 10.79
N ARG A 302 14.15 -18.04 11.35
CA ARG A 302 14.84 -17.26 12.38
C ARG A 302 15.77 -16.26 11.67
N THR A 303 15.22 -15.16 11.19
CA THR A 303 16.01 -14.14 10.48
C THR A 303 16.91 -13.39 11.46
N ARG A 304 18.20 -13.18 11.11
CA ARG A 304 19.01 -12.10 11.69
C ARG A 304 18.43 -10.78 11.20
N ALA A 305 17.63 -10.15 12.05
CA ALA A 305 16.81 -8.99 11.77
C ALA A 305 17.65 -7.69 11.68
N GLN A 306 18.52 -7.52 10.67
CA GLN A 306 19.26 -6.26 10.52
C GLN A 306 18.82 -5.40 9.33
N GLU A 307 18.38 -5.99 8.21
CA GLU A 307 18.08 -5.18 7.01
C GLU A 307 16.61 -4.72 6.91
N GLU A 308 15.64 -5.54 7.34
CA GLU A 308 14.23 -5.15 7.34
C GLU A 308 13.78 -4.47 8.64
N GLU A 309 14.48 -4.74 9.75
CA GLU A 309 14.23 -4.16 11.07
C GLU A 309 14.49 -2.65 11.08
N VAL A 310 15.49 -2.19 10.33
CA VAL A 310 15.80 -0.77 10.16
C VAL A 310 14.64 -0.03 9.50
N SER A 311 13.93 -0.66 8.57
CA SER A 311 12.76 -0.03 7.94
C SER A 311 11.61 0.13 8.95
N ILE A 312 11.19 -0.95 9.64
CA ILE A 312 10.10 -0.94 10.63
C ILE A 312 10.41 -0.07 11.86
N ASN A 313 11.66 -0.10 12.36
CA ASN A 313 12.09 0.72 13.49
C ASN A 313 12.22 2.20 13.12
N LEU A 314 12.70 2.56 11.92
CA LEU A 314 12.61 3.95 11.44
C LEU A 314 11.15 4.43 11.34
N TYR A 315 10.20 3.55 11.00
CA TYR A 315 8.77 3.89 10.90
C TYR A 315 8.12 4.16 12.27
N ALA A 316 8.41 3.36 13.30
CA ALA A 316 7.92 3.59 14.66
C ALA A 316 8.63 4.76 15.37
N LEU A 317 9.87 5.10 14.98
CA LEU A 317 10.63 6.21 15.54
C LEU A 317 10.36 7.56 14.88
N LYS A 318 10.03 7.60 13.58
CA LYS A 318 9.84 8.86 12.84
C LYS A 318 8.50 9.54 13.13
N TYR A 319 7.48 8.75 13.48
CA TYR A 319 6.26 9.25 14.06
C TYR A 319 6.20 8.71 15.47
N LYS A 320 6.41 9.58 16.46
CA LYS A 320 6.03 9.30 17.84
C LYS A 320 4.74 8.50 17.83
N ILE A 321 4.72 7.42 18.59
CA ILE A 321 3.49 6.83 19.14
C ILE A 321 2.89 7.93 20.03
N ASP A 322 2.38 8.99 19.41
CA ASP A 322 1.50 9.99 20.00
C ASP A 322 0.10 9.43 19.71
N ASP A 323 -0.46 8.77 20.72
CA ASP A 323 -1.88 8.45 20.80
C ASP A 323 -2.70 9.70 21.19
N GLY A 324 -2.23 10.90 20.83
CA GLY A 324 -2.86 12.18 21.14
C GLY A 324 -3.11 13.00 19.88
N GLU A 325 -4.37 13.39 19.68
CA GLU A 325 -4.72 14.56 18.88
C GLU A 325 -3.90 15.76 19.39
N LYS A 326 -2.94 16.24 18.61
CA LYS A 326 -2.40 17.59 18.80
C LYS A 326 -2.30 18.29 17.46
N ASP A 327 -3.08 19.37 17.38
CA ASP A 327 -2.89 20.46 16.43
C ASP A 327 -1.40 20.80 16.31
N LEU A 328 -0.84 20.59 15.12
CA LEU A 328 0.47 21.08 14.76
C LEU A 328 0.30 22.09 13.64
N THR A 329 0.03 23.33 14.04
CA THR A 329 0.37 24.51 13.23
C THR A 329 1.89 24.56 13.14
N VAL A 330 2.46 24.44 11.94
CA VAL A 330 3.88 24.73 11.72
C VAL A 330 4.04 25.65 10.52
N SER A 331 4.66 26.78 10.86
CA SER A 331 5.07 27.92 10.05
C SER A 331 6.00 27.54 8.89
N LEU A 332 5.85 28.28 7.79
CA LEU A 332 6.75 28.28 6.65
C LEU A 332 8.11 28.85 7.06
N CYS A 333 9.17 28.03 6.98
CA CYS A 333 10.53 28.54 6.94
C CYS A 333 10.76 29.20 5.57
N THR A 334 10.81 30.53 5.56
CA THR A 334 11.38 31.31 4.47
C THR A 334 12.88 31.05 4.42
N PHE A 335 13.37 30.51 3.30
CA PHE A 335 14.80 30.52 3.00
C PHE A 335 15.20 31.91 2.51
N GLU A 336 15.89 32.67 3.36
CA GLU A 336 16.67 33.81 2.92
C GLU A 336 17.85 33.29 2.09
N SER A 337 17.93 33.73 0.83
CA SER A 337 19.09 33.50 -0.01
C SER A 337 20.25 34.35 0.49
N LYS A 338 21.31 33.72 0.97
CA LYS A 338 22.61 34.38 1.05
C LYS A 338 23.17 34.47 -0.37
N THR A 339 23.16 35.68 -0.92
CA THR A 339 24.02 36.06 -2.03
C THR A 339 25.44 36.17 -1.49
N ASP A 340 26.33 35.28 -1.93
CA ASP A 340 27.77 35.48 -1.76
C ASP A 340 28.22 36.53 -2.78
N ASP A 341 28.62 37.70 -2.27
CA ASP A 341 29.37 38.69 -3.02
C ASP A 341 30.81 38.20 -3.23
N LYS A 342 31.26 38.17 -4.48
CA LYS A 342 32.61 38.54 -4.90
C LYS A 342 32.69 38.83 -6.39
#